data_AF-A0A363D4H1-F1
#
_entry.id   AF-A0A363D4H1-F1
#
_cell.length_a   1.000
_cell.length_b   1.000
_cell.length_c   1.000
_cell.angle_alpha   90.00
_cell.angle_beta   90.00
_cell.angle_gamma   90.00
#
_symmetry.space_group_name_H-M   'P 1'
#
loop_
_entity.id
_entity.type
_entity.pdbx_description
1 polymer ?
#
loop_
_entity_poly.entity_id
_entity_poly.type
_entity_poly.pdbx_seq_one_letter_code
_entity_poly.pdbx_strand_id
1 'polypeptide(L)'
;MSIKYKIPLVLIFSFNLLNASALDGEKVFKQYCWGCHHETSVAFGPSFEQIADKRTVGEIQGQIIAPKSMYKQLGYKRSVMPSFKDELSQEQLDAITDFILSYKSKKD
;
A
#
# COMPACT_ATOMS: atom_id res chain seq x y z
N MET A 1 56.64 24.17 -4.92
CA MET A 1 56.03 22.92 -5.42
C MET A 1 54.52 23.06 -5.26
N SER A 2 53.83 23.58 -6.28
CA SER A 2 52.42 23.95 -6.16
C SER A 2 51.53 22.79 -6.61
N ILE A 3 50.95 22.08 -5.64
CA ILE A 3 49.99 21.00 -5.87
C ILE A 3 48.72 21.65 -6.45
N LYS A 4 48.55 21.55 -7.77
CA LYS A 4 47.33 21.99 -8.47
C LYS A 4 46.26 20.93 -8.25
N TYR A 5 45.43 21.11 -7.24
CA TYR A 5 44.20 20.33 -7.07
C TYR A 5 43.23 20.68 -8.21
N LYS A 6 43.33 19.95 -9.33
CA LYS A 6 42.24 19.87 -10.31
C LYS A 6 41.21 18.89 -9.76
N ILE A 7 40.40 19.35 -8.81
CA ILE A 7 39.22 18.60 -8.39
C ILE A 7 38.31 18.56 -9.63
N PRO A 8 38.03 17.40 -10.23
CA PRO A 8 37.13 17.35 -11.37
C PRO A 8 35.76 17.76 -10.85
N LEU A 9 35.19 18.81 -11.45
CA LEU A 9 33.82 19.30 -11.25
C LEU A 9 32.75 18.16 -11.31
N VAL A 10 33.13 17.00 -11.84
CA VAL A 10 32.36 15.76 -11.94
C VAL A 10 31.97 15.17 -10.58
N LEU A 11 32.72 15.43 -9.50
CA LEU A 11 32.44 14.85 -8.16
C LEU A 11 31.27 15.51 -7.41
N ILE A 12 30.74 16.64 -7.87
CA ILE A 12 29.63 17.36 -7.19
C ILE A 12 28.26 16.91 -7.72
N PHE A 13 28.19 16.21 -8.86
CA PHE A 13 26.92 15.88 -9.52
C PHE A 13 26.25 14.58 -9.00
N SER A 14 26.89 13.82 -8.12
CA SER A 14 26.45 12.46 -7.77
C SER A 14 25.58 12.33 -6.52
N PHE A 15 25.16 13.44 -5.89
CA PHE A 15 24.41 13.40 -4.63
C PHE A 15 23.05 14.11 -4.69
N ASN A 16 22.34 14.01 -5.81
CA ASN A 16 20.89 14.18 -5.78
C ASN A 16 20.27 12.82 -5.44
N LEU A 17 20.37 12.44 -4.17
CA LEU A 17 19.57 11.33 -3.64
C LEU A 17 18.10 11.74 -3.80
N LEU A 18 17.40 11.03 -4.68
CA LEU A 18 15.96 11.14 -4.88
C LEU A 18 15.28 10.99 -3.52
N ASN A 19 14.74 12.09 -2.99
CA ASN A 19 13.76 12.03 -1.92
C ASN A 19 12.41 11.68 -2.57
N ALA A 20 12.25 10.42 -2.99
CA ALA A 20 10.93 9.89 -3.28
C ALA A 20 10.20 9.80 -1.94
N SER A 21 9.34 10.79 -1.65
CA SER A 21 8.42 10.69 -0.53
C SER A 21 7.48 9.52 -0.83
N ALA A 22 7.67 8.38 -0.17
CA ALA A 22 6.75 7.26 -0.26
C ALA A 22 5.33 7.78 0.02
N LEU A 23 4.37 7.43 -0.84
CA LEU A 23 2.98 7.77 -0.60
C LEU A 23 2.55 7.15 0.74
N ASP A 24 1.86 7.97 1.53
CA ASP A 24 1.44 7.58 2.87
C ASP A 24 0.15 6.74 2.78
N GLY A 25 0.30 5.42 2.92
CA GLY A 25 -0.83 4.49 2.88
C GLY A 25 -1.88 4.74 3.97
N GLU A 26 -1.49 5.33 5.10
CA GLU A 26 -2.44 5.72 6.16
C GLU A 26 -3.40 6.81 5.66
N LYS A 27 -2.93 7.74 4.81
CA LYS A 27 -3.81 8.75 4.19
C LYS A 27 -4.81 8.12 3.23
N VAL A 28 -4.37 7.16 2.41
CA VAL A 28 -5.27 6.41 1.51
C VAL A 28 -6.33 5.66 2.34
N PHE A 29 -5.91 5.00 3.42
CA PHE A 29 -6.81 4.32 4.35
C PHE A 29 -7.87 5.27 4.91
N LYS A 30 -7.44 6.40 5.49
CA LYS A 30 -8.34 7.41 6.08
C LYS A 30 -9.27 8.05 5.07
N GLN A 31 -8.89 8.11 3.81
CA GLN A 31 -9.73 8.71 2.77
C GLN A 31 -10.77 7.73 2.22
N TYR A 32 -10.39 6.47 1.98
CA TYR A 32 -11.20 5.55 1.19
C TYR A 32 -11.71 4.32 1.95
N CYS A 33 -10.99 3.86 2.97
CA CYS A 33 -11.21 2.52 3.55
C CYS A 33 -11.76 2.56 4.99
N TRP A 34 -11.42 3.59 5.77
CA TRP A 34 -11.70 3.69 7.21
C TRP A 34 -13.20 3.56 7.57
N GLY A 35 -14.09 3.99 6.67
CA GLY A 35 -15.53 3.94 6.91
C GLY A 35 -16.09 2.52 6.99
N CYS A 36 -15.35 1.51 6.51
CA CYS A 36 -15.79 0.12 6.49
C CYS A 36 -14.79 -0.85 7.11
N HIS A 37 -13.49 -0.52 7.10
CA HIS A 37 -12.44 -1.35 7.64
C HIS A 37 -11.77 -0.67 8.83
N HIS A 38 -11.44 -1.47 9.83
CA HIS A 38 -10.60 -1.07 10.95
C HIS A 38 -9.32 -1.90 10.91
N GLU A 39 -8.24 -1.38 11.49
CA GLU A 39 -6.91 -1.95 11.38
C GLU A 39 -6.81 -3.33 12.07
N THR A 40 -7.28 -3.43 13.33
CA THR A 40 -7.21 -4.67 14.12
C THR A 40 -8.57 -5.31 14.45
N SER A 41 -9.67 -4.56 14.37
CA SER A 41 -11.01 -5.06 14.73
C SER A 41 -11.89 -5.27 13.50
N VAL A 42 -12.84 -6.22 13.57
CA VAL A 42 -13.85 -6.37 12.51
C VAL A 42 -14.83 -5.20 12.55
N ALA A 43 -15.15 -4.65 11.38
CA ALA A 43 -16.16 -3.60 11.21
C ALA A 43 -17.19 -4.05 10.15
N PHE A 44 -17.55 -3.20 9.19
CA PHE A 44 -18.36 -3.62 8.04
C PHE A 44 -17.61 -4.61 7.13
N GLY A 45 -16.27 -4.49 7.08
CA GLY A 45 -15.35 -5.44 6.47
C GLY A 45 -14.45 -6.11 7.51
N PRO A 46 -13.67 -7.14 7.09
CA PRO A 46 -12.64 -7.75 7.94
C PRO A 46 -11.56 -6.74 8.32
N SER A 47 -10.89 -6.98 9.46
CA SER A 47 -9.77 -6.14 9.90
C SER A 47 -8.58 -6.23 8.94
N PHE A 48 -7.73 -5.21 8.92
CA PHE A 48 -6.49 -5.25 8.13
C PHE A 48 -5.54 -6.34 8.62
N GLU A 49 -5.46 -6.58 9.94
CA GLU A 49 -4.74 -7.73 10.51
C GLU A 49 -5.23 -9.05 9.90
N GLN A 50 -6.55 -9.29 9.91
CA GLN A 50 -7.12 -10.50 9.32
C GLN A 50 -6.83 -10.61 7.81
N ILE A 51 -6.86 -9.49 7.09
CA ILE A 51 -6.54 -9.46 5.66
C ILE A 51 -5.06 -9.80 5.45
N ALA A 52 -4.15 -9.16 6.19
CA ALA A 52 -2.70 -9.33 6.08
C ALA A 52 -2.23 -10.75 6.44
N ASP A 53 -2.94 -11.42 7.34
CA ASP A 53 -2.65 -12.80 7.73
C ASP A 53 -3.12 -13.82 6.70
N LYS A 54 -4.18 -13.52 5.93
CA LYS A 54 -4.88 -14.50 5.08
C LYS A 54 -4.69 -14.30 3.58
N ARG A 55 -4.29 -13.10 3.14
CA ARG A 55 -4.31 -12.72 1.72
C ARG A 55 -2.91 -12.42 1.19
N THR A 56 -2.73 -12.73 -0.07
CA THR A 56 -1.59 -12.28 -0.88
C THR A 56 -1.77 -10.84 -1.36
N VAL A 57 -0.68 -10.19 -1.76
CA VAL A 57 -0.71 -8.85 -2.39
C VAL A 57 -1.72 -8.81 -3.54
N GLY A 58 -1.68 -9.79 -4.44
CA GLY A 58 -2.58 -9.85 -5.59
C GLY A 58 -4.06 -10.03 -5.21
N GLU A 59 -4.36 -10.76 -4.14
CA GLU A 59 -5.74 -10.87 -3.63
C GLU A 59 -6.23 -9.57 -3.00
N ILE A 60 -5.36 -8.87 -2.27
CA ILE A 60 -5.68 -7.56 -1.67
C ILE A 60 -5.97 -6.55 -2.79
N GLN A 61 -5.03 -6.37 -3.71
CA GLN A 61 -5.16 -5.44 -4.82
C GLN A 61 -6.34 -5.81 -5.72
N GLY A 62 -6.49 -7.10 -6.05
CA GLY A 62 -7.60 -7.62 -6.82
C GLY A 62 -8.96 -7.32 -6.18
N GLN A 63 -9.08 -7.48 -4.86
CA GLN A 63 -10.31 -7.15 -4.14
C GLN A 63 -10.60 -5.65 -4.13
N ILE A 64 -9.57 -4.79 -4.04
CA ILE A 64 -9.72 -3.34 -4.09
C ILE A 64 -10.21 -2.88 -5.48
N ILE A 65 -9.65 -3.43 -6.56
CA ILE A 65 -9.98 -3.00 -7.94
C ILE A 65 -11.20 -3.71 -8.53
N ALA A 66 -11.50 -4.94 -8.11
CA ALA A 66 -12.55 -5.77 -8.71
C ALA A 66 -13.34 -6.60 -7.67
N PRO A 67 -13.92 -5.96 -6.62
CA PRO A 67 -14.57 -6.67 -5.52
C PRO A 67 -15.75 -7.54 -5.97
N LYS A 68 -16.46 -7.15 -7.05
CA LYS A 68 -17.58 -7.93 -7.62
C LYS A 68 -17.13 -9.27 -8.21
N SER A 69 -15.90 -9.35 -8.72
CA SER A 69 -15.35 -10.57 -9.32
C SER A 69 -14.60 -11.41 -8.28
N MET A 70 -13.96 -10.75 -7.30
CA MET A 70 -13.05 -11.41 -6.36
C MET A 70 -13.74 -11.98 -5.12
N TYR A 71 -14.86 -11.41 -4.66
CA TYR A 71 -15.41 -11.76 -3.34
C TYR A 71 -15.69 -13.25 -3.14
N LYS A 72 -16.21 -13.93 -4.17
CA LYS A 72 -16.54 -15.35 -4.10
C LYS A 72 -15.28 -16.22 -4.07
N GLN A 73 -14.25 -15.86 -4.83
CA GLN A 73 -12.94 -16.53 -4.80
C GLN A 73 -12.29 -16.39 -3.42
N LEU A 74 -12.49 -15.25 -2.75
CA LEU A 74 -12.00 -15.00 -1.40
C LEU A 74 -12.88 -15.62 -0.30
N GLY A 75 -13.94 -16.35 -0.65
CA GLY A 75 -14.80 -17.07 0.31
C GLY A 75 -15.93 -16.23 0.91
N TYR A 76 -16.20 -15.03 0.39
CA TYR A 76 -17.32 -14.20 0.84
C TYR A 76 -18.62 -14.55 0.09
N LYS A 77 -19.76 -14.40 0.77
CA LYS A 77 -21.09 -14.65 0.18
C LYS A 77 -21.59 -13.50 -0.71
N ARG A 78 -21.13 -12.27 -0.43
CA ARG A 78 -21.47 -11.04 -1.15
C ARG A 78 -20.37 -10.01 -0.94
N SER A 79 -20.30 -9.01 -1.82
CA SER A 79 -19.48 -7.81 -1.60
C SER A 79 -20.34 -6.56 -1.59
N VAL A 80 -20.12 -5.71 -0.60
CA VAL A 80 -20.59 -4.32 -0.57
C VAL A 80 -19.46 -3.32 -0.81
N MET A 81 -18.22 -3.81 -0.90
CA MET A 81 -17.05 -2.99 -1.17
C MET A 81 -17.17 -2.41 -2.59
N PRO A 82 -17.10 -1.08 -2.75
CA PRO A 82 -17.09 -0.45 -4.06
C PRO A 82 -15.77 -0.75 -4.78
N SER A 83 -15.78 -0.66 -6.11
CA SER A 83 -14.57 -0.76 -6.92
C SER A 83 -13.78 0.53 -6.85
N PHE A 84 -12.46 0.44 -6.65
CA PHE A 84 -11.55 1.59 -6.64
C PHE A 84 -10.63 1.66 -7.86
N LYS A 85 -10.87 0.83 -8.89
CA LYS A 85 -10.05 0.75 -10.11
C LYS A 85 -9.76 2.10 -10.76
N ASP A 86 -10.76 2.98 -10.79
CA ASP A 86 -10.67 4.29 -11.46
C ASP A 86 -10.42 5.44 -10.46
N GLU A 87 -10.30 5.12 -9.16
CA GLU A 87 -10.16 6.09 -8.05
C GLU A 87 -8.74 6.13 -7.48
N LEU A 88 -8.02 5.00 -7.52
CA LEU A 88 -6.66 4.87 -7.00
C LEU A 88 -5.67 4.71 -8.15
N SER A 89 -4.59 5.49 -8.11
CA SER A 89 -3.41 5.21 -8.94
C SER A 89 -2.74 3.91 -8.50
N GLN A 90 -1.88 3.35 -9.35
CA GLN A 90 -1.09 2.17 -8.97
C GLN A 90 -0.23 2.44 -7.72
N GLU A 91 0.37 3.62 -7.60
CA GLU A 91 1.17 3.99 -6.43
C GLU A 91 0.33 4.06 -5.15
N GLN A 92 -0.91 4.57 -5.22
CA GLN A 92 -1.83 4.57 -4.08
C GLN A 92 -2.28 3.16 -3.72
N LEU A 93 -2.51 2.31 -4.73
CA LEU A 93 -2.88 0.90 -4.55
C LEU A 93 -1.75 0.10 -3.88
N ASP A 94 -0.50 0.36 -4.25
CA ASP A 94 0.68 -0.22 -3.62
C ASP A 94 0.80 0.28 -2.18
N ALA A 95 0.71 1.60 -1.95
CA ALA A 95 0.81 2.20 -0.62
C ALA A 95 -0.26 1.71 0.37
N ILE A 96 -1.52 1.59 -0.05
CA ILE A 96 -2.58 1.02 0.82
C ILE A 96 -2.36 -0.47 1.07
N THR A 97 -1.83 -1.21 0.10
CA THR A 97 -1.54 -2.63 0.27
C THR A 97 -0.41 -2.83 1.28
N ASP A 98 0.65 -2.04 1.21
CA ASP A 98 1.75 -2.05 2.18
C ASP A 98 1.26 -1.66 3.57
N PHE A 99 0.39 -0.64 3.67
CA PHE A 99 -0.22 -0.25 4.94
C PHE A 99 -1.06 -1.38 5.54
N ILE A 100 -1.90 -2.07 4.75
CA ILE A 100 -2.65 -3.24 5.21
C ILE A 100 -1.70 -4.33 5.71
N LEU A 101 -0.66 -4.65 4.94
CA LEU A 101 0.31 -5.70 5.28
C LEU A 101 1.15 -5.39 6.51
N SER A 102 1.30 -4.11 6.88
CA SER A 102 1.97 -3.71 8.12
C SER A 102 1.28 -4.22 9.39
N TYR A 103 0.00 -4.59 9.30
CA TYR A 103 -0.78 -5.18 10.40
C TYR A 103 -0.69 -6.71 10.47
N LYS A 104 0.19 -7.35 9.71
CA LYS A 104 0.37 -8.80 9.77
C LYS A 104 0.81 -9.24 11.17
N SER A 105 0.10 -10.22 11.73
CA SER A 105 0.42 -10.76 13.05
C SER A 105 1.83 -11.35 13.06
N LYS A 106 2.60 -11.04 14.11
CA LYS A 106 3.85 -11.76 14.37
C LYS A 106 3.45 -13.16 14.81
N LYS A 107 3.90 -14.17 14.08
CA LYS A 107 3.72 -15.57 14.49
C LYS A 107 4.56 -15.79 15.75
N ASP A 108 3.92 -16.19 16.83
CA ASP A 108 4.57 -16.76 18.01
C ASP A 108 5.13 -18.16 17.70
#